data_AF-A0A832TYC0-F1
#
_entry.id   AF-A0A832TYC0-F1
#
_cell.length_a   1.000
_cell.length_b   1.000
_cell.length_c   1.000
_cell.angle_alpha   90.00
_cell.angle_beta   90.00
_cell.angle_gamma   90.00
#
_symmetry.space_group_name_H-M   'P 1'
#
loop_
_entity.id
_entity.type
_entity.pdbx_description
1 polymer ?
#
loop_
_entity_poly.entity_id
_entity_poly.type
_entity_poly.pdbx_seq_one_letter_code
_entity_poly.pdbx_strand_id
1 'polypeptide(L)'
;MSKKLNHSRHLDYYATDVGNRVYAKAKSTPTAKQVKFYKKLYAMCKEHGIDTNTGIYTRTRADYAWNIDKLIGRLQEQGVDVKGNSKKAVWVLEHKSDRRGNYYTKESIEIRDDPQEHPTRRAIKVSSEIVQGLRNDD
;
A
#
# COMPACT_ATOMS: atom_id res chain seq x y z
N MET A 1 -27.48 -4.18 -49.72
CA MET A 1 -26.33 -3.69 -48.91
C MET A 1 -26.73 -3.70 -47.45
N SER A 2 -26.22 -4.64 -46.65
CA SER A 2 -26.49 -4.63 -45.20
C SER A 2 -25.72 -3.46 -44.58
N LYS A 3 -26.45 -2.51 -43.98
CA LYS A 3 -25.84 -1.45 -43.19
C LYS A 3 -25.20 -2.12 -41.98
N LYS A 4 -23.86 -2.24 -41.97
CA LYS A 4 -23.12 -2.61 -40.76
C LYS A 4 -23.49 -1.61 -39.68
N LEU A 5 -23.96 -2.10 -38.53
CA LEU A 5 -24.12 -1.31 -37.32
C LEU A 5 -22.74 -0.71 -36.99
N ASN A 6 -22.59 0.60 -37.20
CA ASN A 6 -21.45 1.32 -36.67
C ASN A 6 -21.56 1.23 -35.15
N HIS A 7 -20.77 0.34 -34.54
CA HIS A 7 -20.62 0.28 -33.09
C HIS A 7 -20.32 1.71 -32.63
N SER A 8 -21.28 2.35 -31.96
CA SER A 8 -21.07 3.75 -31.60
C SER A 8 -19.94 3.74 -30.59
N ARG A 9 -18.79 4.33 -30.95
CA ARG A 9 -17.61 4.42 -30.06
C ARG A 9 -18.00 4.96 -28.68
N HIS A 10 -19.05 5.77 -28.64
CA HIS A 10 -19.62 6.33 -27.42
C HIS A 10 -20.13 5.27 -26.44
N LEU A 11 -20.81 4.22 -26.91
CA LEU A 11 -21.26 3.10 -26.06
C LEU A 11 -20.06 2.32 -25.48
N ASP A 12 -19.01 2.13 -26.27
CA ASP A 12 -17.79 1.43 -25.83
C ASP A 12 -16.99 2.24 -24.80
N TYR A 13 -16.89 3.56 -25.00
CA TYR A 13 -16.25 4.45 -24.04
C TYR A 13 -17.00 4.48 -22.71
N TYR A 14 -18.33 4.59 -22.73
CA TYR A 14 -19.11 4.56 -21.49
C TYR A 14 -19.01 3.22 -20.76
N ALA A 15 -19.02 2.09 -21.47
CA ALA A 15 -18.83 0.78 -20.85
C ALA A 15 -17.45 0.67 -20.18
N THR A 16 -16.41 1.17 -20.86
CA THR A 16 -15.03 1.18 -20.34
C THR A 16 -14.92 2.08 -19.09
N ASP A 17 -15.51 3.27 -19.11
CA ASP A 17 -15.48 4.21 -17.99
C ASP A 17 -16.21 3.69 -16.76
N VAL A 18 -17.37 3.04 -16.97
CA VAL A 18 -18.10 2.36 -15.89
C VAL A 18 -17.26 1.23 -15.30
N GLY A 19 -16.65 0.40 -16.16
CA GLY A 19 -15.75 -0.67 -15.71
C GLY A 19 -14.57 -0.14 -14.88
N ASN A 20 -13.89 0.89 -15.38
CA ASN A 20 -12.77 1.54 -14.69
C ASN A 20 -13.19 2.12 -13.33
N ARG A 21 -14.37 2.76 -13.26
CA ARG A 21 -14.90 3.32 -12.02
C ARG A 21 -15.21 2.24 -10.98
N VAL A 22 -15.87 1.16 -11.39
CA VAL A 22 -16.19 0.03 -10.51
C VAL A 22 -14.90 -0.64 -10.00
N TYR A 23 -13.94 -0.86 -10.89
CA TYR A 23 -12.63 -1.39 -10.53
C TYR A 23 -11.90 -0.49 -9.53
N ALA A 24 -11.86 0.82 -9.78
CA ALA A 24 -11.23 1.79 -8.87
C ALA A 24 -11.92 1.80 -7.49
N LYS A 25 -13.25 1.74 -7.46
CA LYS A 25 -14.03 1.65 -6.21
C LYS A 25 -13.72 0.37 -5.44
N ALA A 26 -13.65 -0.77 -6.12
CA ALA A 26 -13.30 -2.03 -5.49
C ALA A 26 -11.88 -1.99 -4.91
N LYS A 27 -10.92 -1.38 -5.62
CA LYS A 27 -9.53 -1.22 -5.17
C LYS A 27 -9.39 -0.26 -3.97
N SER A 28 -10.26 0.74 -3.85
CA SER A 28 -10.26 1.68 -2.72
C SER A 28 -11.08 1.20 -1.52
N THR A 29 -11.96 0.21 -1.70
CA THR A 29 -12.78 -0.33 -0.61
C THR A 29 -11.90 -1.11 0.39
N PRO A 30 -12.01 -0.83 1.71
CA PRO A 30 -11.24 -1.55 2.71
C PRO A 30 -11.70 -3.00 2.84
N THR A 31 -10.74 -3.89 3.14
CA THR A 31 -11.04 -5.31 3.36
C THR A 31 -11.66 -5.50 4.74
N ALA A 32 -12.60 -6.44 4.89
CA ALA A 32 -13.20 -6.77 6.18
C ALA A 32 -12.15 -7.10 7.28
N LYS A 33 -11.04 -7.75 6.91
CA LYS A 33 -9.90 -8.02 7.81
C LYS A 33 -9.26 -6.73 8.33
N GLN A 34 -9.04 -5.74 7.47
CA GLN A 34 -8.47 -4.45 7.85
C GLN A 34 -9.40 -3.71 8.81
N VAL A 35 -10.70 -3.68 8.53
CA VAL A 35 -11.70 -3.04 9.40
C VAL A 35 -11.75 -3.71 10.78
N LYS A 36 -11.77 -5.05 10.82
CA LYS A 36 -11.76 -5.80 12.08
C LYS A 36 -10.48 -5.54 12.89
N PHE A 37 -9.33 -5.58 12.24
CA PHE A 37 -8.04 -5.35 12.89
C PHE A 37 -7.92 -3.91 13.42
N TYR A 38 -8.30 -2.92 12.62
CA TYR A 38 -8.34 -1.52 13.06
C TYR A 38 -9.22 -1.31 14.30
N LYS A 39 -10.42 -1.90 14.32
CA LYS A 39 -11.31 -1.83 15.50
C LYS A 39 -10.68 -2.47 16.73
N LYS A 40 -9.94 -3.57 16.57
CA LYS A 40 -9.22 -4.22 17.68
C LYS A 40 -8.11 -3.32 18.22
N LEU A 41 -7.31 -2.70 17.36
CA LEU A 41 -6.29 -1.71 17.77
C LEU A 41 -6.93 -0.54 18.52
N TYR A 42 -8.03 -0.04 18.01
CA TYR A 42 -8.76 1.05 18.64
C TYR A 42 -9.25 0.69 20.06
N ALA A 43 -9.73 -0.54 20.26
CA ALA A 43 -10.10 -1.03 21.58
C ALA A 43 -8.89 -1.15 22.52
N MET A 44 -7.77 -1.71 22.04
CA MET A 44 -6.54 -1.82 22.83
C MET A 44 -6.00 -0.43 23.22
N CYS A 45 -5.95 0.53 22.31
CA CYS A 45 -5.57 1.91 22.64
C CYS A 45 -6.45 2.50 23.74
N LYS A 46 -7.77 2.25 23.72
CA LYS A 46 -8.68 2.73 24.77
C LYS A 46 -8.44 2.06 26.12
N GLU A 47 -8.19 0.75 26.14
CA GLU A 47 -7.87 0.00 27.37
C GLU A 47 -6.59 0.52 28.03
N HIS A 48 -5.60 0.93 27.23
CA HIS A 48 -4.34 1.49 27.71
C HIS A 48 -4.36 3.02 27.91
N GLY A 49 -5.49 3.70 27.67
CA GLY A 49 -5.58 5.16 27.81
C GLY A 49 -4.78 5.96 26.77
N ILE A 50 -4.47 5.36 25.62
CA ILE A 50 -3.69 5.94 24.53
C ILE A 50 -4.61 6.76 23.61
N ASP A 51 -4.12 7.92 23.16
CA ASP A 51 -4.83 8.72 22.17
C ASP A 51 -5.05 7.93 20.87
N THR A 52 -6.29 7.93 20.40
CA THR A 52 -6.71 7.24 19.17
C THR A 52 -6.91 8.19 17.99
N ASN A 53 -6.76 9.50 18.21
CA ASN A 53 -6.95 10.49 17.15
C ASN A 53 -5.78 10.46 16.16
N THR A 54 -6.02 9.92 14.98
CA THR A 54 -5.02 9.87 13.90
C THR A 54 -5.05 11.09 12.97
N GLY A 55 -6.05 11.98 13.14
CA GLY A 55 -6.24 13.20 12.33
C GLY A 55 -6.81 12.98 10.93
N ILE A 56 -7.05 11.72 10.52
CA ILE A 56 -7.54 11.37 9.18
C ILE A 56 -8.81 10.55 9.29
N TYR A 57 -9.86 10.96 8.57
CA TYR A 57 -11.11 10.22 8.49
C TYR A 57 -10.94 8.93 7.69
N THR A 58 -11.04 7.78 8.37
CA THR A 58 -10.79 6.46 7.78
C THR A 58 -11.95 6.03 6.86
N ARG A 59 -11.78 6.13 5.54
CA ARG A 59 -12.82 5.70 4.57
C ARG A 59 -12.30 4.71 3.53
N THR A 60 -11.10 4.96 3.02
CA THR A 60 -10.48 4.14 1.98
C THR A 60 -9.52 3.13 2.57
N ARG A 61 -9.21 2.09 1.79
CA ARG A 61 -8.24 1.06 2.14
C ARG A 61 -6.87 1.62 2.53
N ALA A 62 -6.45 2.71 1.91
CA ALA A 62 -5.18 3.37 2.21
C ALA A 62 -5.24 4.12 3.55
N ASP A 63 -6.35 4.81 3.83
CA ASP A 63 -6.56 5.48 5.13
C ASP A 63 -6.53 4.47 6.28
N TYR A 64 -7.15 3.30 6.08
CA TYR A 64 -7.08 2.22 7.06
C TYR A 64 -5.65 1.74 7.30
N ALA A 65 -4.86 1.53 6.24
CA ALA A 65 -3.46 1.11 6.38
C ALA A 65 -2.65 2.15 7.16
N TRP A 66 -2.79 3.43 6.81
CA TRP A 66 -2.11 4.52 7.49
C TRP A 66 -2.48 4.63 8.98
N ASN A 67 -3.77 4.56 9.28
CA ASN A 67 -4.24 4.67 10.66
C ASN A 67 -3.86 3.42 11.49
N ILE A 68 -3.84 2.23 10.89
CA ILE A 68 -3.35 1.01 11.54
C ILE A 68 -1.89 1.19 11.95
N ASP A 69 -1.03 1.63 11.04
CA ASP A 69 0.41 1.79 11.32
C ASP A 69 0.66 2.82 12.42
N LYS A 70 -0.07 3.96 12.39
CA LYS A 70 0.00 4.96 13.47
C LYS A 70 -0.43 4.40 14.82
N LEU A 71 -1.52 3.64 14.89
CA LEU A 71 -1.99 3.07 16.15
C LEU A 71 -1.04 2.00 16.68
N ILE A 72 -0.47 1.16 15.80
CA ILE A 72 0.56 0.19 16.18
C ILE A 72 1.79 0.92 16.76
N GLY A 73 2.28 1.96 16.09
CA GLY A 73 3.42 2.74 16.58
C GLY A 73 3.18 3.30 17.98
N ARG A 74 2.00 3.90 18.24
CA ARG A 74 1.63 4.41 19.57
C ARG A 74 1.54 3.31 20.64
N LEU A 75 1.02 2.14 20.28
CA LEU A 75 0.95 0.99 21.20
C LEU A 75 2.35 0.44 21.53
N GLN A 76 3.23 0.35 20.52
CA GLN A 76 4.61 -0.10 20.69
C GLN A 76 5.44 0.89 21.51
N GLU A 77 5.25 2.21 21.32
CA GLU A 77 5.88 3.24 22.16
C GLU A 77 5.53 3.10 23.65
N GLN A 78 4.35 2.57 23.96
CA GLN A 78 3.92 2.27 25.33
C GLN A 78 4.27 0.86 25.81
N GLY A 79 5.02 0.09 25.01
CA GLY A 79 5.48 -1.25 25.38
C GLY A 79 4.47 -2.37 25.17
N VAL A 80 3.38 -2.13 24.44
CA VAL A 80 2.41 -3.18 24.07
C VAL A 80 2.90 -3.88 22.80
N ASP A 81 3.24 -5.17 22.91
CA ASP A 81 3.68 -5.98 21.76
C ASP A 81 2.50 -6.29 20.82
N VAL A 82 2.40 -5.51 19.75
CA VAL A 82 1.40 -5.70 18.70
C VAL A 82 2.09 -6.08 17.40
N LYS A 83 1.77 -7.28 16.91
CA LYS A 83 2.25 -7.77 15.62
C LYS A 83 1.41 -7.21 14.48
N GLY A 84 2.04 -6.38 13.66
CA GLY A 84 1.50 -5.89 12.39
C GLY A 84 1.74 -6.86 11.24
N ASN A 85 1.43 -6.39 10.03
CA ASN A 85 1.96 -6.99 8.80
C ASN A 85 3.24 -6.22 8.45
N SER A 86 4.24 -6.85 7.80
CA SER A 86 5.54 -6.25 7.43
C SER A 86 5.47 -5.17 6.35
N LYS A 87 4.44 -4.32 6.39
CA LYS A 87 4.12 -3.29 5.41
C LYS A 87 3.94 -1.96 6.12
N LYS A 88 4.43 -0.91 5.49
CA LYS A 88 4.39 0.46 6.01
C LYS A 88 3.71 1.39 5.00
N ALA A 89 2.77 2.17 5.49
CA ALA A 89 2.12 3.24 4.75
C ALA A 89 3.01 4.49 4.77
N VAL A 90 3.29 5.04 3.58
CA VAL A 90 4.15 6.21 3.37
C VAL A 90 3.39 7.25 2.58
N TRP A 91 3.49 8.51 3.00
CA TRP A 91 2.95 9.64 2.25
C TRP A 91 3.90 9.99 1.11
N VAL A 92 3.38 10.04 -0.12
CA VAL A 92 4.16 10.30 -1.32
C VAL A 92 3.57 11.49 -2.06
N LEU A 93 4.43 12.49 -2.30
CA LEU A 93 4.16 13.64 -3.15
C LEU A 93 4.85 13.39 -4.50
N GLU A 94 4.06 13.19 -5.55
CA GLU A 94 4.58 13.02 -6.91
C GLU A 94 4.34 14.28 -7.73
N HIS A 95 5.36 14.74 -8.42
CA HIS A 95 5.28 15.83 -9.38
C HIS A 95 5.36 15.29 -10.81
N LYS A 96 4.37 15.60 -11.64
CA LYS A 96 4.26 15.09 -13.01
C LYS A 96 3.81 16.17 -13.97
N SER A 97 4.13 15.99 -15.25
CA SER A 97 3.61 16.82 -16.33
C SER A 97 2.66 15.99 -17.18
N ASP A 98 1.53 16.57 -17.60
CA ASP A 98 0.62 15.91 -18.53
C ASP A 98 1.21 15.88 -19.95
N ARG A 99 0.54 15.17 -20.87
CA ARG A 99 0.95 15.12 -22.30
C ARG A 99 0.85 16.48 -23.02
N ARG A 100 0.22 17.48 -22.41
CA ARG A 100 0.03 18.84 -22.91
C ARG A 100 1.00 19.85 -22.26
N GLY A 101 1.91 19.39 -21.39
CA GLY A 101 2.91 20.22 -20.72
C GLY A 101 2.45 20.87 -19.41
N ASN A 102 1.23 20.60 -18.93
CA ASN A 102 0.76 21.14 -17.66
C ASN A 102 1.40 20.40 -16.48
N TYR A 103 1.96 21.14 -15.53
CA TYR A 103 2.52 20.57 -14.31
C TYR A 103 1.42 20.34 -13.27
N TYR A 104 1.42 19.17 -12.65
CA TYR A 104 0.53 18.85 -11.53
C TYR A 104 1.27 18.10 -10.45
N THR A 105 0.78 18.28 -9.23
CA THR A 105 1.25 17.58 -8.04
C THR A 105 0.18 16.63 -7.57
N LYS A 106 0.57 15.41 -7.24
CA LYS A 106 -0.31 14.35 -6.79
C LYS A 106 0.14 13.85 -5.43
N GLU A 107 -0.74 13.93 -4.46
CA GLU A 107 -0.56 13.34 -3.14
C GLU A 107 -1.20 11.96 -3.11
N SER A 108 -0.49 10.98 -2.55
CA SER A 108 -1.04 9.65 -2.34
C SER A 108 -0.37 8.92 -1.19
N ILE A 109 -1.11 7.99 -0.58
CA ILE A 109 -0.57 7.04 0.39
C ILE A 109 -0.16 5.78 -0.35
N GLU A 110 1.11 5.43 -0.28
CA GLU A 110 1.65 4.18 -0.81
C GLU A 110 1.91 3.20 0.32
N ILE A 111 1.67 1.91 0.06
CA ILE A 111 1.98 0.84 1.01
C ILE A 111 3.22 0.13 0.48
N ARG A 112 4.33 0.24 1.21
CA ARG A 112 5.62 -0.38 0.88
C ARG A 112 5.92 -1.48 1.88
N ASP A 113 6.80 -2.41 1.53
CA ASP A 113 7.28 -3.41 2.49
C ASP A 113 8.28 -2.73 3.45
N ASP A 114 8.23 -3.06 4.73
CA ASP A 114 9.17 -2.51 5.71
C ASP A 114 10.52 -3.26 5.58
N PRO A 115 11.62 -2.57 5.23
CA PRO A 115 12.92 -3.22 5.05
C PRO A 115 13.48 -3.82 6.34
N GLN A 116 12.98 -3.42 7.52
CA GLN A 116 13.54 -3.86 8.81
C GLN A 116 13.14 -5.30 9.20
N GLU A 117 12.15 -5.92 8.56
CA GLU A 117 11.65 -7.26 8.92
C GLU A 117 12.10 -8.40 7.99
N HIS A 118 12.92 -8.12 6.96
CA HIS A 118 13.32 -9.12 5.96
C HIS A 118 14.84 -9.18 5.69
N PRO A 119 15.66 -9.80 6.57
CA PRO A 119 16.99 -10.25 6.18
C PRO A 119 17.00 -11.53 5.31
N THR A 120 15.88 -12.26 5.15
CA THR A 120 15.95 -13.67 4.71
C THR A 120 15.51 -14.01 3.28
N ARG A 121 15.22 -13.05 2.39
CA ARG A 121 14.80 -13.40 1.00
C ARG A 121 15.61 -12.84 -0.15
N ARG A 122 16.71 -12.11 0.09
CA ARG A 122 17.65 -11.68 -0.97
C ARG A 122 19.12 -11.69 -0.53
N ALA A 123 19.57 -12.80 0.05
CA ALA A 123 20.99 -13.10 0.16
C ALA A 123 21.35 -14.29 -0.75
N ILE A 124 21.13 -14.13 -2.05
CA ILE A 124 21.98 -14.80 -3.05
C ILE A 124 22.69 -13.67 -3.79
N LYS A 125 23.58 -12.99 -3.08
CA LYS A 125 24.75 -12.39 -3.72
C LYS A 125 25.70 -13.58 -3.82
N VAL A 126 25.71 -14.26 -4.96
CA VAL A 126 26.81 -15.17 -5.28
C VAL A 126 28.03 -14.28 -5.35
N SER A 127 28.75 -14.16 -4.24
CA SER A 127 30.08 -13.58 -4.22
C SER A 127 30.95 -14.51 -5.06
N SER A 128 31.18 -14.12 -6.31
CA SER A 128 32.01 -14.82 -7.29
C SER A 128 33.51 -14.81 -6.93
N GLU A 129 33.86 -14.72 -5.65
CA GLU A 129 35.23 -14.54 -5.15
C GLU A 129 35.77 -15.73 -4.35
N ILE A 130 35.02 -16.84 -4.20
CA ILE A 130 35.50 -18.02 -3.43
C ILE A 130 35.96 -19.19 -4.32
N VAL A 131 35.99 -19.04 -5.66
CA VAL A 131 36.43 -20.13 -6.57
C VAL A 131 37.94 -20.08 -6.92
N GLN A 132 38.70 -19.10 -6.44
CA GLN A 132 40.16 -18.99 -6.75
C GLN A 132 41.11 -19.31 -5.60
N GLY A 133 40.66 -19.93 -4.50
CA GLY A 133 41.50 -20.19 -3.31
C GLY A 133 41.83 -21.66 -2.99
N LEU A 134 41.38 -22.65 -3.76
CA LEU A 134 41.61 -24.07 -3.46
C LEU A 134 42.40 -24.80 -4.56
N ARG A 135 43.37 -24.09 -5.15
CA ARG A 135 44.49 -24.69 -5.87
C ARG A 135 45.74 -24.01 -5.37
N ASN A 136 46.37 -24.65 -4.38
CA ASN A 136 47.80 -24.68 -4.06
C ASN A 136 47.91 -24.96 -2.55
N ASP A 137 48.31 -26.19 -2.23
CA ASP A 137 49.38 -26.55 -1.30
C ASP A 137 49.06 -27.93 -0.67
N ASP A 138 49.99 -28.86 -0.94
CA ASP A 138 50.15 -30.27 -0.50
C ASP A 138 49.26 -31.38 -1.10
#